data_AF-A0AAE3EMM7-F1
#
_entry.id   AF-A0AAE3EMM7-F1
#
_cell.length_a   1.000
_cell.length_b   1.000
_cell.length_c   1.000
_cell.angle_alpha   90.00
_cell.angle_beta   90.00
_cell.angle_gamma   90.00
#
_symmetry.space_group_name_H-M   'P 1'
#
loop_
_entity.id
_entity.type
_entity.pdbx_description
1 polymer ?
#
loop_
_entity_poly.entity_id
_entity_poly.type
_entity_poly.pdbx_seq_one_letter_code
_entity_poly.pdbx_strand_id
1 'polypeptide(L)'
;MLDGRLWRKIKGEKMQVIEDGMPFNELPFGTKVQFFIAFIIKSAITSLLFIGIYLLKFKTYDGTVDSIFYFLLILTLSCAAYFIFYIISEGILKEMIIGLIVSFIGGIIATFIPIIGIIILIIGIISMIKTIINIFQMIPLVLLGICLFIFLFDSFILDLFSINFLIPTVIISLSQIELINTLLPHTIELSYLNIGYFILSLLISINLSFKYSLKNAIFRQCVILMAIPIVTLLILLIRSAIGDNISQPQGIQGANVKNGKVWVNSYTRANGTFVKGFFRSR
;
A
#
# COMPACT_ATOMS: atom_id res chain seq x y z
N MET A 1 9.58 54.18 -12.88
CA MET A 1 9.16 53.28 -11.79
C MET A 1 8.04 52.40 -12.31
N LEU A 2 8.39 51.27 -12.93
CA LEU A 2 7.42 50.28 -13.42
C LEU A 2 7.73 48.95 -12.72
N ASP A 3 6.70 48.49 -12.03
CA ASP A 3 6.63 47.44 -11.02
C ASP A 3 7.44 46.16 -11.31
N GLY A 4 8.35 45.85 -10.38
CA GLY A 4 8.97 44.53 -10.21
C GLY A 4 8.01 43.41 -9.78
N ARG A 5 6.68 43.64 -9.89
CA ARG A 5 5.64 42.62 -9.68
C ARG A 5 5.32 41.85 -10.96
N LEU A 6 5.51 42.42 -12.15
CA LEU A 6 5.27 41.71 -13.41
C LEU A 6 6.30 40.60 -13.68
N TRP A 7 7.55 40.81 -13.25
CA TRP A 7 8.63 39.83 -13.41
C TRP A 7 8.52 38.61 -12.49
N ARG A 8 7.78 38.71 -11.36
CA ARG A 8 7.54 37.54 -10.49
C ARG A 8 6.42 36.63 -11.01
N LYS A 9 5.43 37.19 -11.72
CA LYS A 9 4.35 36.40 -12.36
C LYS A 9 4.86 35.64 -13.59
N ILE A 10 5.69 36.28 -14.41
CA ILE A 10 6.26 35.67 -15.62
C ILE A 10 7.28 34.55 -15.31
N LYS A 11 7.97 34.61 -14.16
CA LYS A 11 8.97 33.59 -13.79
C LYS A 11 8.35 32.32 -13.20
N GLY A 12 7.13 32.41 -12.63
CA GLY A 12 6.36 31.27 -12.15
C GLY A 12 5.60 30.55 -13.27
N GLU A 13 5.01 31.29 -14.22
CA GLU A 13 4.30 30.72 -15.36
C GLU A 13 5.24 30.10 -16.42
N LYS A 14 6.42 30.70 -16.67
CA LYS A 14 7.37 30.14 -17.65
C LYS A 14 7.96 28.78 -17.24
N MET A 15 7.97 28.43 -15.97
CA MET A 15 8.51 27.15 -15.52
C MET A 15 7.55 25.98 -15.79
N GLN A 16 6.24 26.24 -15.84
CA GLN A 16 5.24 25.26 -16.27
C GLN A 16 5.21 25.10 -17.80
N VAL A 17 5.46 26.16 -18.57
CA VAL A 17 5.48 26.08 -20.04
C VAL A 17 6.72 25.34 -20.59
N ILE A 18 7.81 25.24 -19.81
CA ILE A 18 9.00 24.48 -20.22
C ILE A 18 8.78 22.96 -20.07
N GLU A 19 7.78 22.50 -19.31
CA GLU A 19 7.49 21.07 -19.15
C GLU A 19 6.89 20.43 -20.42
N ASP A 20 6.35 21.19 -21.39
CA ASP A 20 5.57 20.63 -22.52
C ASP A 20 6.06 21.00 -23.95
N GLY A 21 7.20 21.65 -24.16
CA GLY A 21 7.52 22.20 -25.50
C GLY A 21 8.92 22.12 -26.08
N MET A 22 9.99 21.92 -25.28
CA MET A 22 11.37 21.91 -25.80
C MET A 22 12.13 20.65 -25.35
N PRO A 23 12.76 19.90 -26.27
CA PRO A 23 13.54 18.73 -25.90
C PRO A 23 14.73 19.14 -25.01
N PHE A 24 15.04 18.33 -24.00
CA PHE A 24 16.05 18.63 -22.97
C PHE A 24 17.41 19.08 -23.55
N ASN A 25 17.78 18.59 -24.73
CA ASN A 25 19.01 18.96 -25.43
C ASN A 25 19.07 20.44 -25.82
N GLU A 26 17.94 21.06 -26.14
CA GLU A 26 17.83 22.44 -26.61
C GLU A 26 17.75 23.47 -25.47
N LEU A 27 17.71 23.01 -24.20
CA LEU A 27 17.65 23.90 -23.06
C LEU A 27 19.00 24.61 -22.80
N PRO A 28 18.98 25.92 -22.46
CA PRO A 28 20.15 26.64 -21.98
C PRO A 28 20.76 25.94 -20.76
N PHE A 29 22.09 25.98 -20.62
CA PHE A 29 22.80 25.33 -19.51
C PHE A 29 22.26 25.72 -18.13
N GLY A 30 21.92 27.00 -17.91
CA GLY A 30 21.32 27.47 -16.66
C GLY A 30 19.98 26.80 -16.33
N THR A 31 19.13 26.56 -17.33
CA THR A 31 17.84 25.87 -17.16
C THR A 31 18.03 24.38 -16.90
N LYS A 32 19.03 23.75 -17.53
CA LYS A 32 19.41 22.35 -17.25
C LYS A 32 19.86 22.16 -15.81
N VAL A 33 20.70 23.07 -15.29
CA VAL A 33 21.14 23.04 -13.89
C VAL A 33 19.97 23.23 -12.94
N GLN A 34 19.06 24.18 -13.23
CA GLN A 34 17.87 24.39 -12.41
C GLN A 34 16.95 23.17 -12.39
N PHE A 35 16.74 22.53 -13.54
CA PHE A 35 15.96 21.30 -13.65
C PHE A 35 16.60 20.17 -12.84
N PHE A 36 17.93 20.01 -12.92
CA PHE A 36 18.66 19.00 -12.17
C PHE A 36 18.57 19.22 -10.65
N ILE A 37 18.72 20.46 -10.18
CA ILE A 37 18.54 20.80 -8.76
C ILE A 37 17.10 20.49 -8.31
N ALA A 38 16.10 20.91 -9.10
CA ALA A 38 14.70 20.62 -8.79
C ALA A 38 14.42 19.11 -8.74
N PHE A 39 15.01 18.34 -9.65
CA PHE A 39 14.93 16.88 -9.66
C PHE A 39 15.55 16.25 -8.41
N ILE A 40 16.76 16.68 -8.01
CA ILE A 40 17.41 16.20 -6.78
C ILE A 40 16.53 16.48 -5.56
N ILE A 41 16.00 17.71 -5.45
CA ILE A 41 15.13 18.10 -4.32
C ILE A 41 13.86 17.24 -4.29
N LYS A 42 13.19 17.04 -5.44
CA LYS A 42 12.01 16.17 -5.54
C LYS A 42 12.32 14.73 -5.12
N SER A 43 13.45 14.19 -5.58
CA SER A 43 13.91 12.84 -5.24
C SER A 43 14.25 12.70 -3.75
N ALA A 44 14.88 13.71 -3.16
CA ALA A 44 15.18 13.73 -1.73
C ALA A 44 13.90 13.80 -0.87
N ILE A 45 12.91 14.60 -1.26
CA ILE A 45 11.64 14.69 -0.51
C ILE A 45 10.88 13.36 -0.58
N THR A 46 10.80 12.75 -1.76
CA THR A 46 10.09 11.47 -1.94
C THR A 46 10.81 10.31 -1.23
N SER A 47 12.14 10.30 -1.22
CA SER A 47 12.91 9.29 -0.47
C SER A 47 12.79 9.46 1.04
N LEU A 48 12.77 10.70 1.54
CA LEU A 48 12.54 11.00 2.96
C LEU A 48 11.21 10.44 3.48
N LEU A 49 10.16 10.41 2.66
CA LEU A 49 8.90 9.78 3.04
C LEU A 49 9.05 8.27 3.25
N PHE A 50 9.79 7.57 2.39
CA PHE A 50 10.06 6.13 2.57
C PHE A 50 10.92 5.85 3.80
N ILE A 51 11.91 6.71 4.08
CA ILE A 51 12.72 6.64 5.31
C ILE A 51 11.81 6.83 6.52
N GLY A 52 10.92 7.83 6.49
CA GLY A 52 9.94 8.08 7.56
C GLY A 52 9.07 6.85 7.85
N ILE A 53 8.69 6.08 6.83
CA ILE A 53 7.90 4.85 6.99
C ILE A 53 8.72 3.72 7.62
N TYR A 54 10.00 3.59 7.26
CA TYR A 54 10.88 2.64 7.93
C TYR A 54 11.08 3.00 9.42
N LEU A 55 11.27 4.28 9.72
CA LEU A 55 11.35 4.76 11.11
C LEU A 55 10.03 4.55 11.86
N LEU A 56 8.89 4.74 11.19
CA LEU A 56 7.59 4.43 11.75
C LEU A 56 7.51 2.94 12.11
N LYS A 57 7.86 2.01 11.19
CA LYS A 57 7.93 0.56 11.47
C LYS A 57 8.79 0.33 12.71
N PHE A 58 10.01 0.86 12.73
CA PHE A 58 10.94 0.64 13.85
C PHE A 58 10.37 1.09 15.19
N LYS A 59 9.64 2.21 15.22
CA LYS A 59 9.05 2.76 16.45
C LYS A 59 7.80 2.00 16.89
N THR A 60 7.00 1.50 15.96
CA THR A 60 5.68 0.93 16.26
C THR A 60 5.66 -0.58 16.31
N TYR A 61 6.52 -1.28 15.58
CA TYR A 61 6.46 -2.73 15.39
C TYR A 61 7.47 -3.45 16.29
N ASP A 62 6.96 -4.29 17.17
CA ASP A 62 7.71 -5.09 18.14
C ASP A 62 7.74 -6.60 17.83
N GLY A 63 7.18 -7.01 16.68
CA GLY A 63 7.03 -8.43 16.32
C GLY A 63 5.63 -8.99 16.55
N THR A 64 4.76 -8.29 17.28
CA THR A 64 3.38 -8.74 17.54
C THR A 64 2.40 -8.35 16.43
N VAL A 65 1.26 -9.03 16.35
CA VAL A 65 0.21 -8.73 15.36
C VAL A 65 -0.46 -7.38 15.68
N ASP A 66 -0.66 -7.06 16.95
CA ASP A 66 -1.28 -5.80 17.38
C ASP A 66 -0.44 -4.58 16.98
N SER A 67 0.88 -4.70 17.08
CA SER A 67 1.81 -3.64 16.69
C SER A 67 1.87 -3.43 15.17
N ILE A 68 1.66 -4.49 14.37
CA ILE A 68 1.42 -4.39 12.93
C ILE A 68 0.14 -3.61 12.65
N PHE A 69 -0.97 -3.93 13.31
CA PHE A 69 -2.23 -3.20 13.11
C PHE A 69 -2.10 -1.72 13.48
N TYR A 70 -1.38 -1.40 14.54
CA TYR A 70 -1.10 -0.02 14.92
C TYR A 70 -0.28 0.73 13.85
N PHE A 71 0.77 0.09 13.32
CA PHE A 71 1.54 0.62 12.19
C PHE A 71 0.65 0.88 10.96
N LEU A 72 -0.18 -0.11 10.59
CA LEU A 72 -1.06 -0.03 9.42
C LEU A 72 -2.09 1.09 9.56
N LEU A 73 -2.63 1.28 10.77
CA LEU A 73 -3.58 2.35 11.06
C LEU A 73 -2.94 3.73 10.83
N ILE A 74 -1.74 3.96 11.37
CA ILE A 74 -1.02 5.23 11.18
C ILE A 74 -0.72 5.45 9.69
N LEU A 75 -0.20 4.44 9.00
CA LEU A 75 0.12 4.52 7.57
C LEU A 75 -1.13 4.85 6.73
N THR A 76 -2.24 4.19 7.01
CA THR A 76 -3.52 4.39 6.30
C THR A 76 -4.08 5.78 6.54
N LEU A 77 -4.08 6.26 7.79
CA LEU A 77 -4.52 7.62 8.12
C LEU A 77 -3.66 8.69 7.45
N SER A 78 -2.34 8.47 7.43
CA SER A 78 -1.39 9.37 6.78
C SER A 78 -1.66 9.49 5.28
N CYS A 79 -1.87 8.35 4.61
CA CYS A 79 -2.19 8.32 3.18
C CYS A 79 -3.58 8.89 2.88
N ALA A 80 -4.58 8.60 3.71
CA ALA A 80 -5.93 9.14 3.58
C ALA A 80 -5.95 10.67 3.70
N ALA A 81 -5.22 11.23 4.67
CA ALA A 81 -5.09 12.68 4.82
C ALA A 81 -4.48 13.33 3.56
N TYR A 82 -3.45 12.71 2.97
CA TYR A 82 -2.87 13.20 1.73
C TYR A 82 -3.82 13.08 0.53
N PHE A 83 -4.59 11.98 0.42
CA PHE A 83 -5.60 11.84 -0.63
C PHE A 83 -6.68 12.92 -0.55
N ILE A 84 -7.17 13.23 0.65
CA ILE A 84 -8.13 14.32 0.85
C ILE A 84 -7.54 15.65 0.38
N PHE A 85 -6.30 15.96 0.79
CA PHE A 85 -5.59 17.15 0.33
C PHE A 85 -5.43 17.19 -1.21
N TYR A 86 -5.07 16.06 -1.81
CA TYR A 86 -4.89 15.95 -3.26
C TYR A 86 -6.21 16.18 -4.01
N ILE A 87 -7.30 15.55 -3.58
CA ILE A 87 -8.64 15.69 -4.18
C ILE A 87 -9.12 17.15 -4.15
N ILE A 88 -8.91 17.83 -3.02
CA ILE A 88 -9.28 19.25 -2.87
C ILE A 88 -8.44 20.12 -3.80
N SER A 89 -7.13 19.91 -3.82
CA SER A 89 -6.19 20.77 -4.55
C SER A 89 -6.17 20.56 -6.07
N GLU A 90 -6.56 19.38 -6.57
CA GLU A 90 -6.80 19.15 -8.01
C GLU A 90 -8.20 19.60 -8.45
N GLY A 91 -9.08 20.00 -7.52
CA GLY A 91 -10.44 20.39 -7.87
C GLY A 91 -11.30 19.24 -8.38
N ILE A 92 -10.91 17.98 -8.15
CA ILE A 92 -11.63 16.78 -8.59
C ILE A 92 -13.08 16.79 -8.08
N LEU A 93 -13.33 17.34 -6.88
CA LEU A 93 -14.68 17.51 -6.35
C LEU A 93 -15.58 18.34 -7.26
N LYS A 94 -15.04 19.42 -7.83
CA LYS A 94 -15.78 20.27 -8.77
C LYS A 94 -16.09 19.52 -10.06
N GLU A 95 -15.11 18.80 -10.60
CA GLU A 95 -15.30 17.98 -11.81
C GLU A 95 -16.31 16.86 -11.59
N MET A 96 -16.30 16.22 -10.42
CA MET A 96 -17.23 15.16 -10.06
C MET A 96 -18.66 15.68 -9.96
N ILE A 97 -18.87 16.85 -9.35
CA ILE A 97 -20.20 17.50 -9.27
C ILE A 97 -20.70 17.87 -10.67
N ILE A 98 -19.84 18.46 -11.51
CA ILE A 98 -20.18 18.80 -12.89
C ILE A 98 -20.52 17.53 -13.68
N GLY A 99 -19.72 16.47 -13.55
CA GLY A 99 -19.97 15.18 -14.20
C GLY A 99 -21.31 14.57 -13.82
N LEU A 100 -21.70 14.69 -12.54
CA LEU A 100 -22.99 14.22 -12.05
C LEU A 100 -24.16 15.03 -12.65
N ILE A 101 -24.02 16.36 -12.73
CA ILE A 101 -25.02 17.22 -13.37
C ILE A 101 -25.16 16.89 -14.86
N VAL A 102 -24.04 16.72 -15.56
CA VAL A 102 -24.03 16.35 -16.99
C VAL A 102 -24.66 14.99 -17.21
N SER A 103 -24.39 14.01 -16.34
CA SER A 103 -25.02 12.68 -16.40
C SER A 103 -26.54 12.75 -16.22
N PHE A 104 -27.02 13.57 -15.29
CA PHE A 104 -28.46 13.75 -15.05
C PHE A 104 -29.16 14.41 -16.24
N ILE A 105 -28.61 15.50 -16.78
CA ILE A 105 -29.15 16.19 -17.95
C ILE A 105 -29.12 15.26 -19.18
N GLY A 106 -28.02 14.54 -19.38
CA GLY A 106 -27.88 13.57 -20.48
C GLY A 106 -28.95 12.46 -20.43
N GLY A 107 -29.28 11.97 -19.23
CA GLY A 107 -30.36 10.98 -19.04
C GLY A 107 -31.74 11.53 -19.40
N ILE A 108 -32.04 12.77 -19.03
CA ILE A 108 -33.32 13.42 -19.38
C ILE A 108 -33.44 13.57 -20.90
N ILE A 109 -32.39 14.07 -21.56
CA ILE A 109 -32.39 14.26 -23.03
C ILE A 109 -32.55 12.93 -23.77
N ALA A 110 -31.89 11.87 -23.30
CA ALA A 110 -31.99 10.53 -23.88
C ALA A 110 -33.41 9.94 -23.82
N THR A 111 -34.23 10.37 -22.85
CA THR A 111 -35.63 9.93 -22.72
C THR A 111 -36.51 10.47 -23.86
N PHE A 112 -36.23 11.70 -24.31
CA PHE A 112 -37.01 12.34 -25.38
C PHE A 112 -36.43 12.08 -26.78
N ILE A 113 -35.13 11.80 -26.89
CA ILE A 113 -34.45 11.55 -28.17
C ILE A 113 -33.67 10.23 -28.09
N PRO A 114 -34.27 9.09 -28.51
CA PRO A 114 -33.69 7.76 -28.37
C PRO A 114 -32.31 7.61 -29.02
N ILE A 115 -32.09 8.30 -30.15
CA ILE A 115 -30.82 8.27 -30.89
C ILE A 115 -29.67 8.84 -30.06
N ILE A 116 -29.92 9.92 -29.30
CA ILE A 116 -28.91 10.52 -28.41
C ILE A 116 -28.59 9.55 -27.26
N GLY A 117 -29.59 8.84 -26.75
CA GLY A 117 -29.38 7.79 -25.74
C GLY A 117 -28.43 6.68 -26.20
N ILE A 118 -28.57 6.22 -27.44
CA ILE A 118 -27.67 5.21 -28.03
C ILE A 118 -26.23 5.74 -28.13
N ILE A 119 -26.05 7.00 -28.54
CA ILE A 119 -24.72 7.63 -28.63
C ILE A 119 -24.06 7.73 -27.25
N ILE A 120 -24.80 8.17 -26.22
CA ILE A 120 -24.30 8.26 -24.84
C ILE A 120 -23.91 6.87 -24.31
N LEU A 121 -24.69 5.84 -24.62
CA LEU A 121 -24.40 4.46 -24.23
C LEU A 121 -23.10 3.94 -24.85
N ILE A 122 -22.87 4.19 -26.15
CA ILE A 122 -21.61 3.81 -26.82
C ILE A 122 -20.42 4.52 -26.19
N ILE A 123 -20.52 5.82 -25.91
CA ILE A 123 -19.47 6.59 -25.22
C ILE A 123 -19.21 6.00 -23.82
N GLY A 124 -20.27 5.63 -23.10
CA GLY A 124 -20.17 4.99 -21.79
C GLY A 124 -19.42 3.66 -21.84
N ILE A 125 -19.71 2.81 -22.82
CA ILE A 125 -19.00 1.54 -23.02
C ILE A 125 -17.51 1.79 -23.32
N ILE A 126 -17.18 2.74 -24.21
CA ILE A 126 -15.79 3.09 -24.52
C ILE A 126 -15.06 3.59 -23.26
N SER A 127 -15.72 4.44 -22.46
CA SER A 127 -15.18 4.95 -21.19
C SER A 127 -14.92 3.85 -20.17
N MET A 128 -15.82 2.87 -20.05
CA MET A 128 -15.64 1.70 -19.20
C MET A 128 -14.45 0.86 -19.65
N ILE A 129 -14.31 0.58 -20.96
CA ILE A 129 -13.17 -0.18 -21.49
C ILE A 129 -11.86 0.54 -21.18
N LYS A 130 -11.79 1.86 -21.38
CA LYS A 130 -10.61 2.67 -21.06
C LYS A 130 -10.26 2.60 -19.57
N THR A 131 -11.27 2.64 -18.70
CA THR A 131 -11.09 2.50 -17.24
C THR A 131 -10.53 1.13 -16.88
N ILE A 132 -11.05 0.05 -17.48
CA ILE A 132 -10.54 -1.31 -17.28
C ILE A 132 -9.06 -1.41 -17.69
N ILE A 133 -8.69 -0.88 -18.85
CA ILE A 133 -7.29 -0.87 -19.31
C ILE A 133 -6.39 -0.10 -18.32
N ASN A 134 -6.86 1.05 -17.81
CA ASN A 134 -6.11 1.82 -16.81
C ASN A 134 -5.93 1.04 -15.49
N ILE A 135 -6.91 0.22 -15.09
CA ILE A 135 -6.77 -0.67 -13.92
C ILE A 135 -5.65 -1.69 -14.15
N PHE A 136 -5.58 -2.32 -15.32
CA PHE A 136 -4.49 -3.24 -15.64
C PHE A 136 -3.11 -2.54 -15.62
N GLN A 137 -3.06 -1.28 -16.03
CA GLN A 137 -1.83 -0.47 -15.96
C GLN A 137 -1.41 -0.11 -14.53
N MET A 138 -2.29 -0.27 -13.52
CA MET A 138 -1.96 -0.09 -12.10
C MET A 138 -1.36 -1.33 -11.44
N ILE A 139 -1.43 -2.52 -12.07
CA ILE A 139 -0.85 -3.77 -11.53
C ILE A 139 0.63 -3.62 -11.16
N PRO A 140 1.51 -3.02 -12.01
CA PRO A 140 2.91 -2.84 -11.65
C PRO A 140 3.12 -1.97 -10.40
N LEU A 141 2.22 -1.01 -10.15
CA LEU A 141 2.27 -0.14 -8.96
C LEU A 141 1.95 -0.95 -7.69
N VAL A 142 0.95 -1.83 -7.77
CA VAL A 142 0.58 -2.73 -6.66
C VAL A 142 1.69 -3.73 -6.39
N LEU A 143 2.30 -4.28 -7.45
CA LEU A 143 3.43 -5.22 -7.34
C LEU A 143 4.63 -4.57 -6.63
N LEU A 144 4.94 -3.31 -6.95
CA LEU A 144 5.95 -2.53 -6.22
C LEU A 144 5.64 -2.41 -4.73
N GLY A 145 4.37 -2.15 -4.39
CA GLY A 145 3.93 -2.10 -3.00
C GLY A 145 4.06 -3.45 -2.27
N ILE A 146 3.78 -4.56 -2.95
CA ILE A 146 4.02 -5.93 -2.43
C ILE A 146 5.51 -6.15 -2.16
N CYS A 147 6.38 -5.79 -3.10
CA CYS A 147 7.84 -5.92 -2.91
C CYS A 147 8.32 -5.06 -1.74
N LEU A 148 7.84 -3.83 -1.62
CA LEU A 148 8.15 -2.96 -0.48
C LEU A 148 7.68 -3.58 0.83
N PHE A 149 6.48 -4.18 0.87
CA PHE A 149 5.99 -4.88 2.05
C PHE A 149 6.90 -6.02 2.47
N ILE A 150 7.31 -6.89 1.53
CA ILE A 150 8.18 -8.04 1.81
C ILE A 150 9.53 -7.59 2.39
N PHE A 151 10.12 -6.54 1.80
CA PHE A 151 11.38 -6.01 2.32
C PHE A 151 11.21 -5.27 3.64
N LEU A 152 10.08 -4.59 3.85
CA LEU A 152 9.79 -3.84 5.06
C LEU A 152 9.46 -4.74 6.24
N PHE A 153 8.80 -5.90 6.05
CA PHE A 153 8.37 -6.81 7.12
C PHE A 153 9.07 -8.17 7.05
N ASP A 154 10.38 -8.13 6.89
CA ASP A 154 11.28 -9.28 6.85
C ASP A 154 11.05 -10.33 7.94
N SER A 155 11.02 -9.93 9.21
CA SER A 155 10.86 -10.88 10.33
C SER A 155 9.48 -11.54 10.34
N PHE A 156 8.42 -10.78 10.00
CA PHE A 156 7.05 -11.29 9.91
C PHE A 156 6.90 -12.30 8.78
N ILE A 157 7.51 -12.02 7.62
CA ILE A 157 7.49 -12.93 6.47
C ILE A 157 8.25 -14.23 6.78
N LEU A 158 9.43 -14.13 7.40
CA LEU A 158 10.18 -15.33 7.78
C LEU A 158 9.45 -16.21 8.79
N ASP A 159 8.80 -15.59 9.80
CA ASP A 159 7.93 -16.30 10.75
C ASP A 159 6.78 -17.03 10.04
N LEU A 160 6.12 -16.34 9.10
CA LEU A 160 5.00 -16.90 8.34
C LEU A 160 5.37 -18.18 7.60
N PHE A 161 6.57 -18.26 7.03
CA PHE A 161 7.05 -19.44 6.31
C PHE A 161 7.84 -20.43 7.18
N SER A 162 7.95 -20.17 8.49
CA SER A 162 8.78 -20.98 9.42
C SER A 162 10.22 -21.17 8.91
N ILE A 163 10.75 -20.17 8.22
CA ILE A 163 12.09 -20.21 7.64
C ILE A 163 13.06 -19.74 8.73
N ASN A 164 13.76 -20.70 9.35
CA ASN A 164 14.86 -20.42 10.29
C ASN A 164 16.13 -20.01 9.55
N PHE A 165 16.07 -18.88 8.83
CA PHE A 165 17.21 -18.29 8.15
C PHE A 165 17.67 -17.06 8.90
N LEU A 166 18.91 -17.09 9.41
CA LEU A 166 19.57 -15.92 10.00
C LEU A 166 19.94 -14.96 8.87
N ILE A 167 19.09 -13.94 8.65
CA ILE A 167 19.47 -12.83 7.77
C ILE A 167 20.57 -12.04 8.48
N PRO A 168 21.72 -11.78 7.84
CA PRO A 168 22.74 -10.92 8.43
C PRO A 168 22.17 -9.53 8.73
N THR A 169 22.54 -8.97 9.88
CA THR A 169 22.11 -7.64 10.33
C THR A 169 23.31 -6.74 10.57
N VAL A 170 23.22 -5.51 10.09
CA VAL A 170 24.19 -4.44 10.36
C VAL A 170 23.61 -3.56 11.47
N ILE A 171 24.32 -3.41 12.57
CA ILE A 171 23.93 -2.52 13.67
C ILE A 171 24.60 -1.17 13.43
N ILE A 172 23.81 -0.13 13.25
CA ILE A 172 24.31 1.24 13.16
C ILE A 172 24.02 1.94 14.48
N SER A 173 25.07 2.36 15.18
CA SER A 173 24.96 3.26 16.33
C SER A 173 24.86 4.70 15.84
N LEU A 174 23.80 5.41 16.23
CA LEU A 174 23.71 6.84 15.97
C LEU A 174 24.49 7.59 17.05
N SER A 175 25.33 8.55 16.63
CA SER A 175 26.10 9.39 17.55
C SER A 175 25.18 10.23 18.44
N GLN A 176 25.67 10.58 19.64
CA GLN A 176 24.93 11.24 20.73
C GLN A 176 24.55 12.70 20.42
N ILE A 177 23.78 12.96 19.38
CA ILE A 177 23.13 14.24 19.17
C ILE A 177 21.82 14.19 19.97
N GLU A 178 21.75 14.96 21.05
CA GLU A 178 20.67 14.96 22.05
C GLU A 178 19.26 15.08 21.44
N LEU A 179 19.13 15.89 20.38
CA LEU A 179 17.87 16.13 19.67
C LEU A 179 17.44 14.94 18.78
N ILE A 180 18.42 14.17 18.29
CA ILE A 180 18.19 12.96 17.51
C ILE A 180 17.82 11.80 18.44
N ASN A 181 18.40 11.73 19.64
CA ASN A 181 18.15 10.68 20.63
C ASN A 181 16.70 10.64 21.16
N THR A 182 15.99 11.77 21.12
CA THR A 182 14.56 11.81 21.51
C THR A 182 13.61 11.29 20.44
N LEU A 183 14.03 11.30 19.17
CA LEU A 183 13.21 10.94 18.01
C LEU A 183 13.60 9.60 17.39
N LEU A 184 14.88 9.23 17.49
CA LEU A 184 15.46 8.00 16.99
C LEU A 184 16.16 7.23 18.13
N PRO A 185 16.06 5.90 18.14
CA PRO A 185 16.76 5.07 19.10
C PRO A 185 18.27 5.09 18.85
N HIS A 186 19.05 4.84 19.91
CA HIS A 186 20.52 4.86 19.86
C HIS A 186 21.13 3.83 18.91
N THR A 187 20.42 2.73 18.64
CA THR A 187 20.86 1.67 17.74
C THR A 187 19.73 1.31 16.78
N ILE A 188 20.05 1.27 15.47
CA ILE A 188 19.15 0.78 14.43
C ILE A 188 19.75 -0.50 13.86
N GLU A 189 18.97 -1.59 13.94
CA GLU A 189 19.33 -2.87 13.34
C GLU A 189 18.79 -2.95 11.91
N LEU A 190 19.70 -3.02 10.94
CA LEU A 190 19.39 -3.09 9.52
C LEU A 190 19.69 -4.48 8.99
N SER A 191 18.64 -5.28 8.76
CA SER A 191 18.75 -6.51 7.98
C SER A 191 19.09 -6.22 6.51
N TYR A 192 19.69 -7.18 5.82
CA TYR A 192 19.95 -7.06 4.38
C TYR A 192 18.67 -6.88 3.55
N LEU A 193 17.52 -7.41 4.02
CA LEU A 193 16.22 -7.15 3.38
C LEU A 193 15.77 -5.70 3.56
N ASN A 194 16.01 -5.09 4.73
CA ASN A 194 15.76 -3.66 4.95
C ASN A 194 16.67 -2.79 4.05
N ILE A 195 17.90 -3.21 3.76
CA ILE A 195 18.76 -2.54 2.77
C ILE A 195 18.13 -2.62 1.36
N GLY A 196 17.56 -3.79 1.01
CA GLY A 196 16.76 -3.96 -0.20
C GLY A 196 15.58 -2.99 -0.30
N TYR A 197 14.86 -2.76 0.81
CA TYR A 197 13.81 -1.74 0.90
C TYR A 197 14.35 -0.35 0.56
N PHE A 198 15.48 0.07 1.13
CA PHE A 198 16.06 1.39 0.84
C PHE A 198 16.46 1.54 -0.62
N ILE A 199 17.12 0.54 -1.21
CA ILE A 199 17.52 0.57 -2.62
C ILE A 199 16.29 0.67 -3.52
N LEU A 200 15.27 -0.17 -3.29
CA LEU A 200 14.04 -0.15 -4.08
C LEU A 200 13.30 1.18 -3.92
N SER A 201 13.19 1.69 -2.69
CA SER A 201 12.54 2.97 -2.40
C SER A 201 13.23 4.16 -3.07
N LEU A 202 14.56 4.13 -3.17
CA LEU A 202 15.36 5.14 -3.86
C LEU A 202 15.12 5.08 -5.37
N LEU A 203 15.09 3.87 -5.95
CA LEU A 203 14.77 3.69 -7.37
C LEU A 203 13.36 4.18 -7.72
N ILE A 204 12.37 3.89 -6.86
CA ILE A 204 11.00 4.40 -7.01
C ILE A 204 10.99 5.93 -6.94
N SER A 205 11.67 6.51 -5.94
CA SER A 205 11.74 7.96 -5.72
C SER A 205 12.34 8.69 -6.92
N ILE A 206 13.43 8.15 -7.48
CA ILE A 206 14.06 8.65 -8.72
C ILE A 206 13.09 8.61 -9.89
N ASN A 207 12.46 7.45 -10.14
CA ASN A 207 11.54 7.26 -11.25
C ASN A 207 10.30 8.16 -11.16
N LEU A 208 9.73 8.33 -9.95
CA LEU A 208 8.60 9.21 -9.71
C LEU A 208 8.97 10.68 -9.86
N SER A 209 10.12 11.09 -9.32
CA SER A 209 10.60 12.47 -9.38
C SER A 209 11.00 12.92 -10.78
N PHE A 210 11.38 11.98 -11.64
CA PHE A 210 11.68 12.25 -13.04
C PHE A 210 10.40 12.45 -13.87
N LYS A 211 9.37 11.63 -13.64
CA LYS A 211 8.16 11.58 -14.48
C LYS A 211 7.05 12.54 -14.05
N TYR A 212 7.01 12.94 -12.79
CA TYR A 212 5.85 13.62 -12.22
C TYR A 212 6.22 14.90 -11.47
N SER A 213 5.27 15.82 -11.40
CA SER A 213 5.32 16.94 -10.46
C SER A 213 5.39 16.40 -9.02
N LEU A 214 5.95 17.19 -8.08
CA LEU A 214 6.14 16.74 -6.69
C LEU A 214 4.83 16.25 -6.06
N LYS A 215 3.73 16.99 -6.28
CA LYS A 215 2.39 16.65 -5.81
C LYS A 215 1.91 15.30 -6.35
N ASN A 216 2.08 15.06 -7.65
CA ASN A 216 1.67 13.83 -8.32
C ASN A 216 2.59 12.65 -7.95
N ALA A 217 3.88 12.91 -7.73
CA ALA A 217 4.84 11.93 -7.26
C ALA A 217 4.47 11.42 -5.86
N ILE A 218 4.19 12.33 -4.92
CA ILE A 218 3.77 11.98 -3.55
C ILE A 218 2.41 11.24 -3.59
N PHE A 219 1.47 11.67 -4.44
CA PHE A 219 0.19 10.96 -4.61
C PHE A 219 0.39 9.51 -5.06
N ARG A 220 1.20 9.28 -6.10
CA ARG A 220 1.52 7.93 -6.58
C ARG A 220 2.27 7.11 -5.54
N GLN A 221 3.15 7.75 -4.77
CA GLN A 221 3.82 7.12 -3.64
C GLN A 221 2.81 6.66 -2.57
N CYS A 222 1.83 7.49 -2.20
CA CYS A 222 0.75 7.09 -1.29
C CYS A 222 -0.07 5.91 -1.84
N VAL A 223 -0.36 5.88 -3.15
CA VAL A 223 -1.04 4.72 -3.78
C VAL A 223 -0.20 3.44 -3.65
N ILE A 224 1.11 3.50 -3.89
CA ILE A 224 2.02 2.36 -3.70
C ILE A 224 2.02 1.90 -2.23
N LEU A 225 2.08 2.84 -1.30
CA LEU A 225 2.12 2.55 0.13
C LEU A 225 0.80 1.98 0.66
N MET A 226 -0.34 2.35 0.08
CA MET A 226 -1.64 1.75 0.40
C MET A 226 -1.74 0.26 0.05
N ALA A 227 -0.86 -0.25 -0.82
CA ALA A 227 -0.78 -1.69 -1.05
C ALA A 227 -0.27 -2.44 0.20
N ILE A 228 0.57 -1.80 1.04
CA ILE A 228 1.16 -2.44 2.24
C ILE A 228 0.04 -2.92 3.20
N PRO A 229 -0.90 -2.08 3.66
CA PRO A 229 -2.03 -2.53 4.47
C PRO A 229 -2.86 -3.64 3.83
N ILE A 230 -3.17 -3.50 2.53
CA ILE A 230 -4.00 -4.48 1.81
C ILE A 230 -3.32 -5.85 1.79
N VAL A 231 -2.03 -5.89 1.46
CA VAL A 231 -1.23 -7.12 1.39
C VAL A 231 -1.08 -7.74 2.78
N THR A 232 -0.85 -6.93 3.80
CA THR A 232 -0.73 -7.41 5.18
C THR A 232 -2.03 -8.08 5.65
N LEU A 233 -3.18 -7.44 5.40
CA LEU A 233 -4.49 -8.00 5.72
C LEU A 233 -4.74 -9.31 4.96
N LEU A 234 -4.40 -9.36 3.67
CA LEU A 234 -4.55 -10.56 2.85
C LEU A 234 -3.72 -11.72 3.40
N ILE A 235 -2.46 -11.46 3.77
CA ILE A 235 -1.57 -12.47 4.36
C ILE A 235 -2.09 -12.95 5.71
N LEU A 236 -2.58 -12.06 6.56
CA LEU A 236 -3.19 -12.43 7.84
C LEU A 236 -4.47 -13.26 7.66
N LEU A 237 -5.30 -12.92 6.67
CA LEU A 237 -6.48 -13.72 6.30
C LEU A 237 -6.10 -15.12 5.82
N ILE A 238 -5.08 -15.23 4.97
CA ILE A 238 -4.55 -16.53 4.53
C ILE A 238 -4.02 -17.32 5.73
N ARG A 239 -3.25 -16.68 6.63
CA ARG A 239 -2.72 -17.31 7.84
C ARG A 239 -3.84 -17.83 8.73
N SER A 240 -4.91 -17.06 8.93
CA SER A 240 -6.08 -17.51 9.70
C SER A 240 -6.77 -18.70 9.03
N ALA A 241 -7.01 -18.62 7.72
CA ALA A 241 -7.68 -19.69 6.98
C ALA A 241 -6.87 -21.00 6.95
N ILE A 242 -5.53 -20.92 6.84
CA ILE A 242 -4.65 -22.10 6.88
C ILE A 242 -4.50 -22.60 8.33
N GLY A 243 -4.32 -21.67 9.27
CA GLY A 243 -4.16 -21.96 10.70
C GLY A 243 -5.36 -22.69 11.28
N ASP A 244 -6.59 -22.25 10.98
CA ASP A 244 -7.81 -22.89 11.47
C ASP A 244 -8.03 -24.28 10.85
N ASN A 245 -7.56 -24.51 9.62
CA ASN A 245 -7.66 -25.81 8.95
C ASN A 245 -6.59 -26.83 9.38
N ILE A 246 -5.41 -26.36 9.82
CA ILE A 246 -4.29 -27.25 10.23
C ILE A 246 -4.25 -27.45 11.75
N SER A 247 -4.71 -26.48 12.55
CA SER A 247 -4.66 -26.54 14.02
C SER A 247 -5.89 -27.18 14.68
N GLN A 248 -6.96 -27.51 13.94
CA GLN A 248 -8.10 -28.26 14.48
C GLN A 248 -8.58 -29.44 13.61
N PRO A 249 -7.76 -30.49 13.37
CA PRO A 249 -8.29 -31.76 12.86
C PRO A 249 -9.31 -32.37 13.84
N GLN A 250 -9.22 -32.04 15.13
CA GLN A 250 -10.08 -32.59 16.19
C GLN A 250 -11.45 -31.89 16.30
N GLY A 251 -11.58 -30.65 15.83
CA GLY A 251 -12.86 -29.91 15.88
C GLY A 251 -13.88 -30.43 14.86
N ILE A 252 -13.41 -30.75 13.65
CA ILE A 252 -14.25 -31.27 12.56
C ILE A 252 -14.52 -32.77 12.75
N GLN A 253 -13.61 -33.53 13.36
CA GLN A 253 -13.88 -34.90 13.80
C GLN A 253 -14.74 -34.97 15.07
N GLY A 254 -14.77 -33.92 15.90
CA GLY A 254 -15.64 -33.84 17.08
C GLY A 254 -17.06 -33.33 16.79
N ALA A 255 -17.24 -32.48 15.78
CA ALA A 255 -18.53 -31.89 15.45
C ALA A 255 -19.52 -32.87 14.80
N ASN A 256 -19.01 -33.91 14.10
CA ASN A 256 -19.84 -34.98 13.53
C ASN A 256 -20.05 -36.20 14.44
N VAL A 257 -19.44 -36.24 15.62
CA VAL A 257 -19.61 -37.34 16.61
C VAL A 257 -20.66 -36.95 17.67
N LYS A 258 -21.67 -36.17 17.28
CA LYS A 258 -22.85 -35.92 18.14
C LYS A 258 -23.99 -36.93 17.93
N ASN A 259 -23.90 -37.83 16.95
CA ASN A 259 -24.90 -38.88 16.68
C ASN A 259 -24.30 -40.28 16.43
N GLY A 260 -23.11 -40.57 16.95
CA GLY A 260 -22.42 -41.85 16.72
C GLY A 260 -22.40 -42.73 17.97
N LYS A 261 -22.88 -43.98 17.86
CA LYS A 261 -22.75 -45.00 18.91
C LYS A 261 -21.27 -45.11 19.34
N VAL A 262 -21.01 -45.01 20.64
CA VAL A 262 -19.67 -45.15 21.21
C VAL A 262 -19.36 -46.63 21.41
N TRP A 263 -18.28 -47.12 20.82
CA TRP A 263 -17.82 -48.49 21.06
C TRP A 263 -17.19 -48.60 22.44
N VAL A 264 -17.76 -49.47 23.28
CA VAL A 264 -17.20 -49.80 24.60
C VAL A 264 -16.44 -51.11 24.44
N ASN A 265 -15.13 -51.07 24.69
CA ASN A 265 -14.28 -52.27 24.66
C ASN A 265 -14.74 -53.31 25.67
N SER A 266 -14.48 -54.59 25.40
CA SER A 266 -14.79 -55.66 26.35
C SER A 266 -13.99 -55.49 27.65
N TYR A 267 -14.65 -55.69 28.79
CA TYR A 267 -14.01 -55.61 30.10
C TYR A 267 -14.62 -56.62 31.07
N THR A 268 -13.85 -57.00 32.07
CA THR A 268 -14.32 -57.86 33.16
C THR A 268 -14.76 -56.98 34.32
N ARG A 269 -15.99 -57.15 34.79
CA ARG A 269 -16.51 -56.42 35.95
C ARG A 269 -15.85 -56.91 37.24
N ALA A 270 -15.90 -56.10 38.29
CA ALA A 270 -15.32 -56.42 39.60
C ALA A 270 -15.87 -57.71 40.25
N ASN A 271 -17.03 -58.19 39.80
CA ASN A 271 -17.63 -59.47 40.21
C ASN A 271 -17.23 -60.66 39.31
N GLY A 272 -16.20 -60.51 38.45
CA GLY A 272 -15.66 -61.56 37.60
C GLY A 272 -16.44 -61.83 36.30
N THR A 273 -17.55 -61.14 36.03
CA THR A 273 -18.30 -61.33 34.78
C THR A 273 -17.65 -60.59 33.61
N PHE A 274 -17.38 -61.31 32.51
CA PHE A 274 -16.83 -60.75 31.28
C PHE A 274 -17.93 -60.14 30.41
N VAL A 275 -17.80 -58.85 30.10
CA VAL A 275 -18.70 -58.13 29.21
C VAL A 275 -18.02 -57.99 27.85
N LYS A 276 -18.60 -58.61 26.82
CA LYS A 276 -18.15 -58.45 25.42
C LYS A 276 -18.39 -57.00 24.97
N GLY A 277 -17.49 -56.49 24.13
CA GLY A 277 -17.56 -55.11 23.66
C GLY A 277 -18.86 -54.85 22.90
N PHE A 278 -19.45 -53.68 23.12
CA PHE A 278 -20.74 -53.31 22.52
C PHE A 278 -20.80 -51.82 22.20
N PHE A 279 -21.65 -51.48 21.24
CA PHE A 279 -21.95 -50.09 20.89
C PHE A 279 -22.98 -49.52 21.87
N ARG A 280 -22.63 -48.45 22.57
CA ARG A 280 -23.52 -47.69 23.45
C ARG A 280 -23.94 -46.39 22.75
N SER A 281 -25.23 -46.15 22.57
CA SER A 281 -25.70 -44.81 22.20
C SER A 281 -25.44 -43.86 23.38
N ARG A 282 -24.93 -42.66 23.10
CA ARG A 282 -24.85 -41.61 24.12
C ARG A 282 -26.25 -41.20 24.56
#